data_AF-A0A957AU79-F1
#
_entry.id   AF-A0A957AU79-F1
#
_cell.length_a   1.000
_cell.length_b   1.000
_cell.length_c   1.000
_cell.angle_alpha   90.00
_cell.angle_beta   90.00
_cell.angle_gamma   90.00
#
_symmetry.space_group_name_H-M   'P 1'
#
loop_
_entity.id
_entity.type
_entity.pdbx_description
1 polymer ?
#
loop_
_entity_poly.entity_id
_entity_poly.type
_entity_poly.pdbx_seq_one_letter_code
_entity_poly.pdbx_strand_id
1 'polypeptide(L)'
;MDPSRLDIVARFIGWVLVAFLYLRFWDALAMSYTYEPGRSEGLLYLTKGPLAFNFWIGEIALGIVIPMVILLNNKWRQNSRLLITALTFVVLGLVFYRWDTNMVGQLVVFNQIPQSLLPQFTHYRPSLIEIAAGAGIIAYGLLAFTIGVRNLGIVDHTLVEEHEEHAVPMPAVSTD
;
A
#
# COMPACT_ATOMS: atom_id res chain seq x y z
N MET A 1 -20.32 -13.47 -5.66
CA MET A 1 -19.79 -12.25 -5.01
C MET A 1 -20.37 -11.05 -5.75
N ASP A 2 -21.14 -10.21 -5.08
CA ASP A 2 -21.91 -9.14 -5.75
C ASP A 2 -20.97 -8.02 -6.26
N PRO A 3 -20.93 -7.73 -7.57
CA PRO A 3 -20.01 -6.74 -8.16
C PRO A 3 -20.19 -5.34 -7.56
N SER A 4 -21.38 -5.02 -7.03
CA SER A 4 -21.65 -3.76 -6.33
C SER A 4 -20.82 -3.59 -5.04
N ARG A 5 -20.55 -4.67 -4.30
CA ARG A 5 -19.79 -4.63 -3.04
C ARG A 5 -18.31 -4.35 -3.27
N LEU A 6 -17.73 -4.97 -4.30
CA LEU A 6 -16.33 -4.74 -4.68
C LEU A 6 -16.09 -3.30 -5.11
N ASP A 7 -17.06 -2.70 -5.82
CA ASP A 7 -17.01 -1.31 -6.26
C ASP A 7 -16.94 -0.32 -5.07
N ILE A 8 -17.78 -0.56 -4.04
CA ILE A 8 -17.81 0.25 -2.83
C ILE A 8 -16.47 0.20 -2.09
N VAL A 9 -15.92 -1.01 -1.89
CA VAL A 9 -14.64 -1.20 -1.19
C VAL A 9 -13.50 -0.54 -1.97
N ALA A 10 -13.45 -0.75 -3.29
CA ALA A 10 -12.41 -0.15 -4.12
C ALA A 10 -12.51 1.38 -4.16
N ARG A 11 -13.71 1.95 -4.18
CA ARG A 11 -13.92 3.40 -4.03
C ARG A 11 -13.46 3.91 -2.67
N PHE A 12 -13.74 3.17 -1.59
CA PHE A 12 -13.29 3.51 -0.25
C PHE A 12 -11.76 3.53 -0.15
N ILE A 13 -11.08 2.52 -0.70
CA ILE A 13 -9.61 2.47 -0.77
C ILE A 13 -9.07 3.69 -1.53
N GLY A 14 -9.70 4.06 -2.66
CA GLY A 14 -9.33 5.27 -3.41
C GLY A 14 -9.36 6.55 -2.55
N TRP A 15 -10.40 6.72 -1.71
CA TRP A 15 -10.49 7.85 -0.77
C TRP A 15 -9.48 7.78 0.37
N VAL A 16 -9.20 6.58 0.88
CA VAL A 16 -8.14 6.38 1.88
C VAL A 16 -6.79 6.80 1.31
N LEU A 17 -6.50 6.52 0.04
CA LEU A 17 -5.27 6.99 -0.63
C LEU A 17 -5.21 8.51 -0.73
N VAL A 18 -6.32 9.19 -0.98
CA VAL A 18 -6.39 10.66 -0.98
C VAL A 18 -6.03 11.20 0.42
N ALA A 19 -6.65 10.65 1.46
CA ALA A 19 -6.37 11.05 2.83
C ALA A 19 -4.91 10.76 3.22
N PHE A 20 -4.38 9.61 2.80
CA PHE A 20 -2.99 9.24 3.00
C PHE A 20 -2.03 10.20 2.30
N LEU A 21 -2.30 10.57 1.04
CA LEU A 21 -1.51 11.55 0.30
C LEU A 21 -1.47 12.90 1.03
N TYR A 22 -2.63 13.35 1.51
CA TYR A 22 -2.74 14.58 2.29
C TYR A 22 -1.91 14.52 3.57
N LEU A 23 -2.05 13.45 4.36
CA LEU A 23 -1.26 13.26 5.58
C LEU A 23 0.24 13.19 5.29
N ARG A 24 0.63 12.54 4.19
CA ARG A 24 2.03 12.41 3.79
C ARG A 24 2.63 13.76 3.41
N PHE A 25 1.88 14.57 2.67
CA PHE A 25 2.29 15.92 2.32
C PHE A 25 2.34 16.84 3.56
N TRP A 26 1.36 16.71 4.46
CA TRP A 26 1.32 17.45 5.71
C TRP A 26 2.52 17.12 6.61
N ASP A 27 2.88 15.84 6.76
CA ASP A 27 4.05 15.42 7.55
C ASP A 27 5.35 15.97 6.95
N ALA A 28 5.49 15.97 5.63
CA ALA A 28 6.63 16.58 4.95
C ALA A 28 6.72 18.10 5.19
N LEU A 29 5.58 18.81 5.21
CA LEU A 29 5.53 20.23 5.55
C LEU A 29 5.79 20.49 7.04
N ALA A 30 5.23 19.68 7.93
CA ALA A 30 5.46 19.82 9.37
C ALA A 30 6.94 19.64 9.72
N MET A 31 7.65 18.75 9.01
CA MET A 31 9.09 18.57 9.13
C MET A 31 9.93 19.76 8.65
N SER A 32 9.42 20.61 7.76
CA SER A 32 10.15 21.79 7.28
C SER A 32 9.97 23.02 8.17
N TYR A 33 8.90 23.07 8.98
CA TYR A 33 8.58 24.20 9.83
C TYR A 33 9.40 24.24 11.13
N THR A 34 9.58 23.09 11.79
CA THR A 34 10.36 22.98 13.03
C THR A 34 11.65 22.24 12.75
N TYR A 35 12.79 22.94 12.84
CA TYR A 35 14.09 22.32 12.70
C TYR A 35 14.41 21.47 13.93
N GLU A 36 14.37 20.16 13.75
CA GLU A 36 14.82 19.18 14.74
C GLU A 36 15.95 18.35 14.13
N PRO A 37 17.16 18.32 14.73
CA PRO A 37 18.29 17.54 14.23
C PRO A 37 17.90 16.08 13.97
N GLY A 38 18.30 15.55 12.80
CA GLY A 38 17.94 14.19 12.37
C GLY A 38 16.57 14.05 11.68
N ARG A 39 15.54 14.80 12.09
CA ARG A 39 14.21 14.76 11.44
C ARG A 39 14.18 15.62 10.17
N SER A 40 14.75 16.83 10.20
CA SER A 40 14.85 17.72 9.04
C SER A 40 15.86 17.22 7.99
N GLU A 41 16.95 16.59 8.44
CA GLU A 41 17.96 15.98 7.56
C GLU A 41 17.43 14.73 6.85
N GLY A 42 16.65 13.90 7.55
CA GLY A 42 15.97 12.74 6.96
C GLY A 42 14.98 13.15 5.85
N LEU A 43 14.24 14.25 6.04
CA LEU A 43 13.37 14.80 5.01
C LEU A 43 14.16 15.29 3.79
N LEU A 44 15.28 15.99 4.01
CA LEU A 44 16.14 16.46 2.92
C LEU A 44 16.71 15.28 2.13
N TYR A 45 17.10 14.21 2.82
CA TYR A 45 17.64 13.00 2.21
C TYR A 45 16.58 12.22 1.42
N LEU A 46 15.34 12.22 1.90
CA LEU A 46 14.19 11.59 1.25
C LEU A 46 13.69 12.38 0.04
N THR A 47 13.71 13.72 0.07
CA THR A 47 13.10 14.57 -0.97
C THR A 47 14.09 15.07 -2.02
N LYS A 48 15.36 15.26 -1.64
CA LYS A 48 16.43 15.78 -2.51
C LYS A 48 17.71 14.94 -2.51
N GLY A 49 17.78 13.90 -1.69
CA GLY A 49 18.92 12.99 -1.61
C GLY A 49 18.78 11.75 -2.52
N PRO A 50 19.61 10.72 -2.29
CA PRO A 50 19.63 9.49 -3.09
C PRO A 50 18.31 8.70 -3.09
N LEU A 51 17.47 8.90 -2.06
CA LEU A 51 16.16 8.26 -1.93
C LEU A 51 15.04 9.04 -2.63
N ALA A 52 15.31 10.23 -3.17
CA ALA A 52 14.30 11.07 -3.83
C ALA A 52 13.60 10.38 -4.99
N PHE A 53 14.33 9.58 -5.77
CA PHE A 53 13.71 8.83 -6.86
C PHE A 53 12.68 7.80 -6.35
N ASN A 54 13.02 7.06 -5.29
CA ASN A 54 12.12 6.09 -4.68
C ASN A 54 10.90 6.77 -4.05
N PHE A 55 11.11 7.89 -3.36
CA PHE A 55 10.04 8.65 -2.75
C PHE A 55 9.08 9.21 -3.81
N TRP A 56 9.58 9.97 -4.79
CA TRP A 56 8.72 10.61 -5.77
C TRP A 56 8.07 9.64 -6.74
N ILE A 57 8.81 8.66 -7.26
CA ILE A 57 8.30 7.74 -8.29
C ILE A 57 7.71 6.49 -7.68
N GLY A 58 8.40 5.85 -6.73
CA GLY A 58 7.95 4.61 -6.10
C GLY A 58 6.78 4.84 -5.15
N GLU A 59 6.95 5.70 -4.16
CA GLU A 59 5.92 5.97 -3.14
C GLU A 59 4.80 6.86 -3.70
N ILE A 60 5.11 8.09 -4.11
CA ILE A 60 4.09 9.07 -4.48
C ILE A 60 3.42 8.72 -5.80
N ALA A 61 4.17 8.54 -6.90
CA ALA A 61 3.55 8.31 -8.21
C ALA A 61 2.92 6.92 -8.33
N LEU A 62 3.72 5.86 -8.15
CA LEU A 62 3.26 4.47 -8.31
C LEU A 62 2.41 4.01 -7.14
N GLY A 63 2.78 4.34 -5.91
CA GLY A 63 2.10 3.86 -4.71
C GLY A 63 0.78 4.56 -4.38
N ILE A 64 0.66 5.84 -4.70
CA ILE A 64 -0.48 6.66 -4.29
C ILE A 64 -1.22 7.22 -5.50
N VAL A 65 -0.58 8.01 -6.35
CA VAL A 65 -1.26 8.80 -7.40
C VAL A 65 -1.90 7.90 -8.46
N ILE A 66 -1.14 6.97 -9.05
CA ILE A 66 -1.64 6.06 -10.08
C ILE A 66 -2.83 5.22 -9.57
N PRO A 67 -2.72 4.47 -8.46
CA PRO A 67 -3.85 3.68 -7.97
C PRO A 67 -5.01 4.55 -7.50
N MET A 68 -4.77 5.72 -6.92
CA MET A 68 -5.82 6.66 -6.54
C MET A 68 -6.66 7.10 -7.75
N VAL A 69 -6.01 7.48 -8.86
CA VAL A 69 -6.72 7.89 -10.08
C VAL A 69 -7.54 6.73 -10.67
N ILE A 70 -6.97 5.52 -10.68
CA ILE A 70 -7.67 4.32 -11.18
C ILE A 70 -8.87 3.97 -10.30
N LEU A 71 -8.71 4.01 -8.98
CA LEU A 71 -9.76 3.62 -8.03
C LEU A 71 -10.86 4.67 -7.88
N LEU A 72 -10.59 5.95 -8.09
CA LEU A 72 -11.62 7.00 -8.08
C LEU A 72 -12.44 7.05 -9.38
N ASN A 73 -11.87 6.59 -10.49
CA ASN A 73 -12.55 6.57 -11.78
C ASN A 73 -13.46 5.33 -11.93
N ASN A 74 -14.78 5.55 -11.92
CA ASN A 74 -15.79 4.50 -12.03
C ASN A 74 -15.59 3.60 -13.28
N LYS A 75 -15.21 4.17 -14.42
CA LYS A 75 -15.04 3.41 -15.67
C LYS A 75 -13.85 2.45 -15.60
N TRP A 76 -12.78 2.85 -14.91
CA TRP A 76 -11.55 2.04 -14.84
C TRP A 76 -11.65 0.97 -13.76
N ARG A 77 -12.38 1.26 -12.67
CA ARG A 77 -12.67 0.33 -11.58
C ARG A 77 -13.53 -0.86 -12.00
N GLN A 78 -14.42 -0.67 -12.97
CA GLN A 78 -15.24 -1.76 -13.54
C GLN A 78 -14.42 -2.80 -14.30
N ASN A 79 -13.20 -2.47 -14.74
CA ASN A 79 -12.31 -3.42 -15.37
C ASN A 79 -11.48 -4.16 -14.31
N SER A 80 -11.78 -5.44 -14.07
CA SER A 80 -11.08 -6.26 -13.08
C SER A 80 -9.56 -6.25 -13.23
N ARG A 81 -9.03 -6.18 -14.46
CA ARG A 81 -7.57 -6.16 -14.66
C ARG A 81 -6.95 -4.86 -14.13
N LEU A 82 -7.57 -3.72 -14.39
CA LEU A 82 -7.13 -2.41 -13.91
C LEU A 82 -7.31 -2.29 -12.40
N LEU A 83 -8.39 -2.87 -11.86
CA LEU A 83 -8.61 -2.91 -10.41
C LEU A 83 -7.48 -3.68 -9.71
N ILE A 84 -7.14 -4.88 -10.19
CA ILE A 84 -6.08 -5.71 -9.61
C ILE A 84 -4.73 -5.02 -9.73
N THR A 85 -4.40 -4.42 -10.88
CA THR A 85 -3.13 -3.69 -11.02
C THR A 85 -3.04 -2.49 -10.10
N ALA A 86 -4.13 -1.74 -9.93
CA ALA A 86 -4.18 -0.64 -8.96
C ALA A 86 -3.94 -1.12 -7.54
N LEU A 87 -4.62 -2.19 -7.10
CA LEU A 87 -4.41 -2.76 -5.76
C LEU A 87 -2.97 -3.26 -5.56
N THR A 88 -2.37 -3.91 -6.57
CA THR A 88 -0.96 -4.30 -6.54
C THR A 88 -0.06 -3.08 -6.38
N PHE A 89 -0.33 -1.99 -7.10
CA PHE A 89 0.43 -0.74 -6.96
C PHE A 89 0.30 -0.12 -5.56
N VAL A 90 -0.88 -0.19 -4.92
CA VAL A 90 -1.05 0.23 -3.52
C VAL A 90 -0.14 -0.56 -2.59
N VAL A 91 -0.09 -1.88 -2.74
CA VAL A 91 0.76 -2.75 -1.91
C VAL A 91 2.25 -2.44 -2.16
N LEU A 92 2.65 -2.28 -3.42
CA LEU A 92 4.02 -1.89 -3.76
C LEU A 92 4.39 -0.51 -3.19
N GLY A 93 3.47 0.45 -3.25
CA GLY A 93 3.60 1.77 -2.62
C GLY A 93 3.87 1.69 -1.13
N LEU A 94 3.13 0.84 -0.42
CA LEU A 94 3.34 0.61 1.01
C LEU A 94 4.71 0.01 1.31
N VAL A 95 5.20 -0.90 0.45
CA VAL A 95 6.55 -1.47 0.57
C VAL A 95 7.61 -0.38 0.37
N PHE A 96 7.47 0.47 -0.64
CA PHE A 96 8.36 1.61 -0.84
C PHE A 96 8.34 2.58 0.34
N TYR A 97 7.16 2.96 0.83
CA TYR A 97 7.02 3.80 2.03
C TYR A 97 7.74 3.19 3.25
N ARG A 98 7.57 1.87 3.45
CA ARG A 98 8.19 1.16 4.57
C ARG A 98 9.70 1.09 4.43
N TRP A 99 10.18 0.86 3.20
CA TRP A 99 11.60 0.89 2.86
C TRP A 99 12.21 2.25 3.13
N ASP A 100 11.60 3.31 2.60
CA ASP A 100 12.06 4.69 2.74
C ASP A 100 12.10 5.11 4.21
N THR A 101 11.07 4.78 4.99
CA THR A 101 11.05 5.03 6.44
C THR A 101 12.15 4.27 7.18
N ASN A 102 12.40 3.01 6.81
CA ASN A 102 13.44 2.20 7.43
C ASN A 102 14.85 2.73 7.09
N MET A 103 15.10 3.05 5.82
CA MET A 103 16.37 3.61 5.35
C MET A 103 16.64 4.97 5.96
N VAL A 104 15.66 5.87 6.01
CA VAL A 104 15.82 7.16 6.70
C VAL A 104 16.16 6.94 8.18
N GLY A 105 15.48 6.02 8.86
CA GLY A 105 15.77 5.70 10.26
C GLY A 105 17.15 5.06 10.51
N GLN A 106 17.71 4.35 9.54
CA GLN A 106 19.03 3.71 9.64
C GLN A 106 20.19 4.61 9.17
N LEU A 107 19.94 5.49 8.20
CA LEU A 107 20.96 6.34 7.60
C LEU A 107 21.14 7.67 8.35
N VAL A 108 20.14 8.09 9.13
CA VAL A 108 20.29 9.17 10.11
C VAL A 108 20.93 8.59 11.37
N VAL A 109 22.24 8.36 11.32
CA VAL A 109 23.04 7.96 12.49
C VAL A 109 23.53 9.22 13.18
N PHE A 110 23.06 9.48 14.40
CA PHE A 110 23.63 10.52 15.24
C PHE A 110 25.09 10.16 15.55
N ASN A 111 26.04 10.96 15.07
CA ASN A 111 27.43 10.85 15.49
C ASN A 111 27.48 11.00 17.02
N GLN A 112 28.01 9.99 17.71
CA GLN A 112 28.27 10.02 19.16
C GLN A 112 29.41 11.00 19.55
N ILE A 113 29.93 11.77 18.58
CA ILE A 113 31.04 12.70 18.74
C ILE A 113 30.54 14.12 18.41
N PRO A 114 30.52 15.06 19.38
CA PRO A 114 29.94 16.41 19.24
C PRO A 114 30.59 17.34 18.18
N GLN A 115 31.60 16.90 17.43
CA GLN A 115 32.51 17.76 16.67
C GLN A 115 32.60 17.44 15.16
N SER A 116 31.90 16.42 14.65
CA SER A 116 31.89 16.11 13.21
C SER A 116 30.52 16.34 12.57
N LEU A 117 30.32 17.58 12.09
CA LEU A 117 29.18 18.06 11.29
C LEU A 117 29.29 17.65 9.81
N LEU A 118 29.67 16.42 9.52
CA LEU A 118 29.65 15.89 8.16
C LEU A 118 28.84 14.59 8.14
N PRO A 119 27.64 14.58 7.53
CA PRO A 119 26.86 13.36 7.38
C PRO A 119 27.63 12.38 6.48
N GLN A 120 28.06 11.25 7.02
CA GLN A 120 28.60 10.16 6.22
C GLN A 120 27.46 9.39 5.56
N PHE A 121 27.28 9.63 4.27
CA PHE A 121 26.32 8.91 3.45
C PHE A 121 26.85 7.53 3.09
N THR A 122 26.56 6.53 3.92
CA THR A 122 26.86 5.13 3.60
C THR A 122 25.91 4.64 2.50
N HIS A 123 26.46 4.16 1.39
CA HIS A 123 25.68 3.54 0.33
C HIS A 123 25.29 2.11 0.72
N TYR A 124 24.01 1.89 0.99
CA TYR A 124 23.46 0.55 1.19
C TYR A 124 23.00 -0.03 -0.15
N ARG A 125 23.51 -1.22 -0.50
CA ARG A 125 23.01 -2.03 -1.62
C ARG A 125 22.56 -3.36 -1.06
N PRO A 126 21.27 -3.73 -1.21
CA PRO A 126 20.76 -4.97 -0.64
C PRO A 126 21.51 -6.15 -1.23
N SER A 127 21.98 -7.02 -0.34
CA SER A 127 22.62 -8.26 -0.71
C SER A 127 21.57 -9.31 -1.12
N LEU A 128 22.00 -10.30 -1.90
CA LEU A 128 21.12 -11.40 -2.32
C LEU A 128 20.51 -12.14 -1.13
N ILE A 129 21.23 -12.26 -0.01
CA ILE A 129 20.73 -12.94 1.19
C ILE A 129 19.63 -12.14 1.88
N GLU A 130 19.69 -10.80 1.87
CA GLU A 130 18.64 -9.93 2.42
C GLU A 130 17.38 -9.99 1.57
N ILE A 131 17.52 -10.01 0.24
CA ILE A 131 16.39 -10.20 -0.68
C ILE A 131 15.77 -11.58 -0.48
N ALA A 132 16.59 -12.64 -0.37
CA ALA A 132 16.10 -14.00 -0.14
C ALA A 132 15.40 -14.14 1.22
N ALA A 133 15.93 -13.52 2.27
CA ALA A 133 15.30 -13.49 3.59
C ALA A 133 13.94 -12.77 3.55
N GLY A 134 13.86 -11.62 2.88
CA GLY A 134 12.60 -10.89 2.68
C GLY A 134 11.56 -11.72 1.91
N ALA A 135 11.98 -12.36 0.81
CA ALA A 135 11.12 -13.26 0.05
C ALA A 135 10.66 -14.47 0.88
N GLY A 136 11.52 -14.99 1.76
CA GLY A 136 11.20 -16.08 2.68
C GLY A 136 10.08 -15.72 3.66
N ILE A 137 10.07 -14.49 4.19
CA ILE A 137 8.99 -14.01 5.07
C ILE A 137 7.66 -13.93 4.32
N ILE A 138 7.67 -13.41 3.09
CA ILE A 138 6.46 -13.35 2.25
C ILE A 138 5.95 -14.76 1.96
N ALA A 139 6.83 -15.68 1.55
CA ALA A 139 6.48 -17.06 1.27
C ALA A 139 5.90 -17.77 2.51
N TYR A 140 6.49 -17.55 3.69
CA TYR A 140 5.99 -18.10 4.94
C TYR A 140 4.59 -17.58 5.29
N GLY A 141 4.35 -16.27 5.12
CA GLY A 141 3.03 -15.68 5.32
C GLY A 141 1.98 -16.25 4.37
N LEU A 142 2.32 -16.40 3.08
CA LEU A 142 1.44 -17.02 2.09
C LEU A 142 1.15 -18.50 2.39
N LEU A 143 2.15 -19.23 2.89
CA LEU A 143 1.99 -20.61 3.32
C LEU A 143 1.02 -20.69 4.51
N ALA A 144 1.22 -19.86 5.53
CA ALA A 144 0.35 -19.80 6.69
C ALA A 144 -1.10 -19.43 6.30
N PHE A 145 -1.27 -18.45 5.42
CA PHE A 145 -2.57 -18.09 4.85
C PHE A 145 -3.21 -19.26 4.10
N THR A 146 -2.45 -19.96 3.26
CA THR A 146 -2.95 -21.12 2.49
C THR A 146 -3.40 -22.26 3.41
N ILE A 147 -2.62 -22.56 4.46
CA ILE A 147 -2.99 -23.55 5.48
C ILE A 147 -4.27 -23.11 6.21
N GLY A 148 -4.35 -21.83 6.58
CA GLY A 148 -5.51 -21.25 7.24
C GLY A 148 -6.78 -21.39 6.41
N VAL A 149 -6.77 -20.93 5.15
CA VAL A 149 -7.92 -21.02 4.24
C VAL A 149 -8.33 -22.48 4.01
N ARG A 150 -7.37 -23.40 3.83
CA ARG A 150 -7.66 -24.81 3.59
C ARG A 150 -8.29 -25.51 4.80
N ASN A 151 -7.87 -25.15 6.02
CA ASN A 151 -8.20 -25.91 7.22
C ASN A 151 -9.28 -25.26 8.11
N LEU A 152 -9.48 -23.94 8.05
CA LEU A 152 -10.39 -23.19 8.94
C LEU A 152 -11.80 -22.97 8.37
N GLY A 153 -12.10 -23.44 7.16
CA GLY A 153 -13.46 -23.35 6.58
C GLY A 153 -13.99 -21.91 6.44
N ILE A 154 -13.12 -20.95 6.14
CA ILE A 154 -13.43 -19.50 6.15
C ILE A 154 -14.44 -19.10 5.06
N VAL A 155 -14.57 -19.90 3.99
CA VAL A 155 -15.54 -19.66 2.92
C VAL A 155 -16.81 -20.45 3.24
N ASP A 156 -17.78 -19.76 3.82
CA ASP A 156 -19.10 -20.35 4.07
C ASP A 156 -19.92 -20.33 2.78
N HIS A 157 -20.12 -21.52 2.20
CA HIS A 157 -20.90 -21.69 0.97
C HIS A 157 -22.41 -21.66 1.22
N THR A 158 -22.86 -21.77 2.48
CA THR A 158 -24.28 -21.83 2.85
C THR A 158 -25.01 -20.49 2.67
N LEU A 159 -24.32 -19.36 2.82
CA LEU A 159 -24.90 -18.02 2.64
C LEU A 159 -25.25 -17.69 1.17
N VAL A 160 -24.70 -18.44 0.22
CA VAL A 160 -25.02 -18.30 -1.22
C VAL A 160 -26.33 -19.02 -1.54
N GLU A 161 -26.59 -20.16 -0.89
CA GLU A 161 -27.81 -20.95 -1.10
C GLU A 161 -29.06 -20.21 -0.57
N GLU A 162 -28.99 -19.58 0.61
CA GLU A 162 -30.13 -18.78 1.16
C GLU A 162 -30.52 -17.59 0.25
N HIS A 163 -29.55 -16.97 -0.45
CA HIS A 163 -29.85 -15.87 -1.39
C HIS A 163 -30.48 -16.36 -2.70
N GLU A 164 -30.17 -17.57 -3.16
CA GLU A 164 -30.80 -18.16 -4.35
C GLU A 164 -32.19 -18.71 -4.04
N GLU A 165 -32.39 -19.30 -2.86
CA GLU A 165 -33.69 -19.86 -2.43
C GLU A 165 -34.74 -18.77 -2.17
N HIS A 166 -34.33 -17.56 -1.75
CA HIS A 166 -35.22 -16.40 -1.64
C HIS A 166 -35.42 -15.62 -2.94
N ALA A 167 -34.67 -15.91 -4.02
CA ALA A 167 -34.69 -15.11 -5.24
C ALA A 167 -35.66 -15.57 -6.35
N VAL A 168 -36.31 -16.74 -6.31
CA VAL A 168 -37.27 -17.17 -7.36
C VAL A 168 -38.36 -18.11 -6.80
N PRO A 169 -39.67 -17.99 -7.17
CA PRO A 169 -40.25 -17.22 -8.29
C PRO A 169 -41.33 -16.17 -7.90
N MET A 170 -41.35 -15.07 -8.66
CA MET A 170 -42.58 -14.30 -8.87
C MET A 170 -43.59 -15.18 -9.63
N PRO A 171 -44.88 -15.19 -9.25
CA PRO A 171 -45.88 -15.98 -9.94
C PRO A 171 -46.00 -15.51 -11.39
N ALA A 172 -45.98 -16.47 -12.32
CA ALA A 172 -46.39 -16.24 -13.70
C ALA A 172 -47.81 -15.69 -13.68
N VAL A 173 -47.98 -14.40 -14.00
CA VAL A 173 -49.29 -13.84 -14.29
C VAL A 173 -49.77 -14.48 -15.59
N SER A 174 -50.68 -15.44 -15.47
CA SER A 174 -51.52 -15.90 -16.55
C SER A 174 -52.50 -14.78 -16.90
N THR A 175 -52.28 -14.10 -18.01
CA THR A 175 -53.34 -13.32 -18.65
C THR A 175 -54.03 -14.21 -19.67
N ASP A 176 -55.26 -14.62 -19.35
CA ASP A 176 -56.27 -15.05 -20.31
C ASP A 176 -56.61 -13.92 -21.30
#